data_AF-A0A3D2I2R4-F1
#
_entry.id   AF-A0A3D2I2R4-F1
#
_cell.length_a   1.000
_cell.length_b   1.000
_cell.length_c   1.000
_cell.angle_alpha   90.00
_cell.angle_beta   90.00
_cell.angle_gamma   90.00
#
_symmetry.space_group_name_H-M   'P 1'
#
loop_
_entity.id
_entity.type
_entity.pdbx_description
1 polymer ?
#
loop_
_entity_poly.entity_id
_entity_poly.type
_entity_poly.pdbx_seq_one_letter_code
_entity_poly.pdbx_strand_id
1 'polypeptide(L)'
;MRKQKTLVLLLIFALALSLLPQSAFAAKKKVKLNKKTVTVNVGKTVKIKLQNNKKKVKWTVTSGKKNLKLSKKKKTGVTIKGMKAGKAKVQAKVGKKKYVCKVTVKNKTNKSSVATQKPTRKPVQTPAPTSKTSSQPTQKPEAKAVELLTQYDDAIVAKTSTALSERNLSFYTLGQFGKISVKLSDGTNKELHNNNNIQESSYSRFSVTGVDTTATGDYNATLSYTEGAWSNTNTVSKQIKISVAEEKTNEQYSYISNGEIAEVNAIYSTEKSVRIPDTIDGAQVINDYCDIYDNPANKQIRNNQITAITLSKYLRYIPQETNSFLDIDYGLDSSYSWSSLKEVSISDENENFSSENGVWFDKDKTVLVKYPCAKADTEYQIPNTVKEVRGGALRNVIHGFRKIYIPASVESFPCFSDSYGTSNLSEIEVDGQNKNYKSQDGVLYSKDMKQLLLYPFVKQDVSYSVPEGVDYIKDIIDVQHLKNIVLPKSLYRIYGYIQVENVYIDQTYDWYQSQQNAYHYHWVLERIIWNNTTIYVRDSQLRDYFMKENAEQLEKYHTTISEVYNW
;
A
#
# COMPACT_ATOMS: atom_id res chain seq x y z
N MET A 1 23.07 -75.90 -17.47
CA MET A 1 23.71 -74.78 -16.74
C MET A 1 23.85 -73.45 -17.52
N ARG A 2 23.67 -73.40 -18.86
CA ARG A 2 23.85 -72.15 -19.63
C ARG A 2 22.65 -71.20 -19.62
N LYS A 3 21.40 -71.70 -19.45
CA LYS A 3 20.18 -70.88 -19.45
C LYS A 3 19.88 -70.14 -18.12
N GLN A 4 20.34 -70.67 -16.97
CA GLN A 4 20.13 -70.01 -15.67
C GLN A 4 21.07 -68.81 -15.46
N LYS A 5 22.29 -68.83 -16.01
CA LYS A 5 23.23 -67.70 -15.91
C LYS A 5 22.77 -66.48 -16.72
N THR A 6 22.07 -66.70 -17.84
CA THR A 6 21.54 -65.60 -18.68
C THR A 6 20.34 -64.90 -18.04
N LEU A 7 19.50 -65.64 -17.30
CA LEU A 7 18.34 -65.08 -16.62
C LEU A 7 18.74 -64.25 -15.39
N VAL A 8 19.76 -64.70 -14.64
CA VAL A 8 20.31 -63.96 -13.50
C VAL A 8 21.04 -62.68 -13.95
N LEU A 9 21.76 -62.70 -15.07
CA LEU A 9 22.38 -61.48 -15.61
C LEU A 9 21.35 -60.44 -16.08
N LEU A 10 20.22 -60.86 -16.67
CA LEU A 10 19.15 -59.96 -17.10
C LEU A 10 18.40 -59.31 -15.93
N LEU A 11 18.23 -60.02 -14.81
CA LEU A 11 17.61 -59.49 -13.60
C LEU A 11 18.51 -58.48 -12.86
N ILE A 12 19.83 -58.71 -12.84
CA ILE A 12 20.80 -57.78 -12.25
C ILE A 12 20.91 -56.49 -13.09
N PHE A 13 20.81 -56.58 -14.43
CA PHE A 13 20.82 -55.41 -15.30
C PHE A 13 19.52 -54.60 -15.21
N ALA A 14 18.38 -55.26 -14.95
CA ALA A 14 17.09 -54.59 -14.74
C ALA A 14 17.00 -53.85 -13.39
N LEU A 15 17.58 -54.39 -12.31
CA LEU A 15 17.66 -53.70 -11.02
C LEU A 15 18.68 -52.54 -11.00
N ALA A 16 19.75 -52.63 -11.79
CA ALA A 16 20.73 -51.55 -11.90
C ALA A 16 20.20 -50.34 -12.68
N LEU A 17 19.24 -50.52 -13.60
CA LEU A 17 18.65 -49.43 -14.38
C LEU A 17 17.65 -48.57 -13.58
N SER A 18 17.11 -49.07 -12.46
CA SER A 18 16.21 -48.31 -11.57
C SER A 18 16.92 -47.36 -10.61
N LEU A 19 18.27 -47.39 -10.55
CA LEU A 19 19.09 -46.55 -9.66
C LEU A 19 19.77 -45.37 -10.36
N LEU A 20 19.46 -45.12 -11.63
CA LEU A 20 19.89 -43.89 -12.30
C LEU A 20 18.91 -42.75 -11.93
N PRO A 21 19.38 -41.62 -11.37
CA PRO A 21 18.52 -40.48 -11.11
C PRO A 21 17.90 -40.04 -12.44
N GLN A 22 16.58 -40.15 -12.54
CA GLN A 22 15.83 -39.57 -13.65
C GLN A 22 16.04 -38.06 -13.59
N SER A 23 16.99 -37.57 -14.37
CA SER A 23 17.10 -36.14 -14.64
C SER A 23 15.81 -35.72 -15.32
N ALA A 24 14.97 -35.01 -14.58
CA ALA A 24 13.74 -34.43 -15.10
C ALA A 24 14.10 -33.56 -16.31
N PHE A 25 13.79 -34.01 -17.51
CA PHE A 25 13.93 -33.20 -18.71
C PHE A 25 12.98 -32.01 -18.59
N ALA A 26 13.52 -30.85 -18.20
CA ALA A 26 12.76 -29.62 -18.09
C ALA A 26 12.02 -29.33 -19.40
N ALA A 27 10.69 -29.25 -19.32
CA ALA A 27 9.84 -28.98 -20.46
C ALA A 27 10.28 -27.71 -21.20
N LYS A 28 10.51 -27.81 -22.50
CA LYS A 28 11.01 -26.71 -23.33
C LYS A 28 10.05 -25.52 -23.28
N LYS A 29 10.50 -24.39 -22.70
CA LYS A 29 9.69 -23.17 -22.52
C LYS A 29 8.98 -22.75 -23.82
N LYS A 30 7.67 -22.52 -23.76
CA LYS A 30 6.81 -22.17 -24.91
C LYS A 30 7.25 -20.84 -25.57
N VAL A 31 7.23 -20.80 -26.91
CA VAL A 31 7.51 -19.58 -27.69
C VAL A 31 6.42 -18.54 -27.44
N LYS A 32 6.79 -17.37 -26.93
CA LYS A 32 5.88 -16.26 -26.61
C LYS A 32 6.50 -14.90 -26.89
N LEU A 33 5.67 -13.88 -27.13
CA LEU A 33 6.15 -12.49 -27.12
C LEU A 33 6.45 -12.08 -25.67
N ASN A 34 7.52 -11.31 -25.46
CA ASN A 34 7.80 -10.70 -24.15
C ASN A 34 6.72 -9.69 -23.73
N LYS A 35 6.04 -9.05 -24.69
CA LYS A 35 4.95 -8.11 -24.48
C LYS A 35 3.88 -8.31 -25.56
N LYS A 36 2.63 -8.60 -25.15
CA LYS A 36 1.45 -8.69 -26.06
C LYS A 36 0.80 -7.33 -26.32
N THR A 37 1.06 -6.35 -25.45
CA THR A 37 0.63 -4.96 -25.59
C THR A 37 1.76 -4.03 -25.16
N VAL A 38 1.96 -2.91 -25.86
CA VAL A 38 2.93 -1.87 -25.49
C VAL A 38 2.37 -0.47 -25.74
N THR A 39 2.77 0.48 -24.89
CA THR A 39 2.50 1.91 -25.09
C THR A 39 3.81 2.63 -25.37
N VAL A 40 3.83 3.57 -26.32
CA VAL A 40 5.01 4.37 -26.66
C VAL A 40 4.60 5.81 -26.97
N ASN A 41 5.31 6.79 -26.42
CA ASN A 41 5.04 8.20 -26.74
C ASN A 41 5.61 8.55 -28.14
N VAL A 42 4.99 9.51 -28.84
CA VAL A 42 5.50 10.02 -30.13
C VAL A 42 6.98 10.41 -29.99
N GLY A 43 7.82 9.89 -30.90
CA GLY A 43 9.26 10.09 -30.93
C GLY A 43 10.07 9.08 -30.10
N LYS A 44 9.48 8.41 -29.11
CA LYS A 44 10.17 7.41 -28.26
C LYS A 44 10.11 6.01 -28.88
N THR A 45 10.92 5.09 -28.32
CA THR A 45 11.05 3.72 -28.84
C THR A 45 10.87 2.66 -27.76
N VAL A 46 10.26 1.53 -28.11
CA VAL A 46 10.15 0.34 -27.25
C VAL A 46 10.63 -0.91 -27.99
N LYS A 47 11.33 -1.83 -27.31
CA LYS A 47 11.82 -3.08 -27.89
C LYS A 47 10.87 -4.24 -27.55
N ILE A 48 10.55 -5.07 -28.54
CA ILE A 48 9.82 -6.32 -28.35
C ILE A 48 10.63 -7.50 -28.88
N LYS A 49 10.50 -8.66 -28.24
CA LYS A 49 11.25 -9.90 -28.54
C LYS A 49 10.32 -11.10 -28.49
N LEU A 50 10.48 -12.01 -29.44
CA LEU A 50 9.89 -13.35 -29.37
C LEU A 50 10.84 -14.25 -28.56
N GLN A 51 10.44 -14.58 -27.34
CA GLN A 51 11.20 -15.38 -26.38
C GLN A 51 11.12 -16.87 -26.74
N ASN A 52 12.13 -17.62 -26.28
CA ASN A 52 12.25 -19.08 -26.46
C ASN A 52 12.24 -19.53 -27.92
N ASN A 53 12.51 -18.62 -28.86
CA ASN A 53 12.58 -18.89 -30.30
C ASN A 53 14.02 -18.80 -30.79
N LYS A 54 14.49 -19.85 -31.48
CA LYS A 54 15.84 -19.91 -32.08
C LYS A 54 15.86 -19.48 -33.57
N LYS A 55 14.71 -19.36 -34.24
CA LYS A 55 14.59 -19.02 -35.67
C LYS A 55 14.52 -17.51 -35.92
N LYS A 56 14.87 -17.04 -37.13
CA LYS A 56 14.73 -15.61 -37.52
C LYS A 56 13.25 -15.22 -37.62
N VAL A 57 12.86 -14.09 -37.02
CA VAL A 57 11.47 -13.60 -36.98
C VAL A 57 11.23 -12.56 -38.07
N LYS A 58 10.13 -12.69 -38.83
CA LYS A 58 9.65 -11.65 -39.75
C LYS A 58 8.72 -10.69 -39.01
N TRP A 59 9.14 -9.44 -38.87
CA TRP A 59 8.39 -8.38 -38.18
C TRP A 59 7.67 -7.44 -39.16
N THR A 60 6.36 -7.31 -38.99
CA THR A 60 5.48 -6.52 -39.87
C THR A 60 4.48 -5.69 -39.08
N VAL A 61 4.16 -4.48 -39.54
CA VAL A 61 3.04 -3.68 -39.03
C VAL A 61 1.79 -4.08 -39.78
N THR A 62 0.81 -4.65 -39.08
CA THR A 62 -0.43 -5.18 -39.69
C THR A 62 -1.58 -4.18 -39.63
N SER A 63 -1.54 -3.22 -38.70
CA SER A 63 -2.47 -2.08 -38.67
C SER A 63 -1.78 -0.85 -38.05
N GLY A 64 -2.24 0.36 -38.41
CA GLY A 64 -1.68 1.61 -37.87
C GLY A 64 -0.28 1.96 -38.39
N LYS A 65 0.02 1.72 -39.68
CA LYS A 65 1.33 2.02 -40.30
C LYS A 65 1.77 3.48 -40.14
N LYS A 66 0.83 4.43 -40.09
CA LYS A 66 1.10 5.86 -39.84
C LYS A 66 1.50 6.16 -38.39
N ASN A 67 1.12 5.29 -37.45
CA ASN A 67 1.29 5.52 -36.02
C ASN A 67 2.68 5.12 -35.53
N LEU A 68 3.35 4.16 -36.17
CA LEU A 68 4.65 3.66 -35.73
C LEU A 68 5.57 3.24 -36.87
N LYS A 69 6.87 3.18 -36.59
CA LYS A 69 7.91 2.67 -37.50
C LYS A 69 8.71 1.56 -36.82
N LEU A 70 9.00 0.49 -37.56
CA LEU A 70 9.87 -0.59 -37.09
C LEU A 70 11.32 -0.29 -37.47
N SER A 71 12.23 -0.42 -36.51
CA SER A 71 13.68 -0.28 -36.70
C SER A 71 14.45 -1.38 -35.95
N LYS A 72 15.75 -1.51 -36.23
CA LYS A 72 16.65 -2.45 -35.53
C LYS A 72 16.08 -3.88 -35.45
N LYS A 73 15.65 -4.45 -36.60
CA LYS A 73 15.09 -5.81 -36.71
C LYS A 73 16.21 -6.86 -36.50
N LYS A 74 16.35 -7.33 -35.26
CA LYS A 74 17.27 -8.41 -34.86
C LYS A 74 16.63 -9.79 -35.09
N LYS A 75 17.43 -10.86 -34.96
CA LYS A 75 17.01 -12.27 -35.16
C LYS A 75 15.69 -12.61 -34.49
N THR A 76 15.48 -12.16 -33.25
CA THR A 76 14.25 -12.45 -32.49
C THR A 76 13.54 -11.21 -31.95
N GLY A 77 13.96 -9.99 -32.31
CA GLY A 77 13.43 -8.77 -31.71
C GLY A 77 13.39 -7.59 -32.67
N VAL A 78 12.56 -6.59 -32.36
CA VAL A 78 12.41 -5.36 -33.15
C VAL A 78 12.19 -4.18 -32.23
N THR A 79 12.64 -3.00 -32.66
CA THR A 79 12.34 -1.73 -32.01
C THR A 79 11.16 -1.06 -32.71
N ILE A 80 10.19 -0.61 -31.93
CA ILE A 80 9.02 0.14 -32.38
C ILE A 80 9.23 1.60 -31.98
N LYS A 81 9.22 2.52 -32.95
CA LYS A 81 9.22 3.97 -32.71
C LYS A 81 7.80 4.53 -32.88
N GLY A 82 7.30 5.28 -31.90
CA GLY A 82 6.04 6.00 -32.02
C GLY A 82 6.18 7.20 -32.96
N MET A 83 5.27 7.33 -33.93
CA MET A 83 5.28 8.37 -34.96
C MET A 83 4.08 9.33 -34.82
N LYS A 84 2.87 8.79 -34.69
CA LYS A 84 1.63 9.59 -34.52
C LYS A 84 0.71 8.88 -33.54
N ALA A 85 0.04 9.63 -32.67
CA ALA A 85 -0.87 9.06 -31.69
C ALA A 85 -1.98 8.21 -32.34
N GLY A 86 -2.30 7.09 -31.70
CA GLY A 86 -3.29 6.12 -32.18
C GLY A 86 -2.87 4.66 -31.95
N LYS A 87 -3.77 3.73 -32.32
CA LYS A 87 -3.60 2.29 -32.12
C LYS A 87 -2.98 1.62 -33.36
N ALA A 88 -2.12 0.63 -33.14
CA ALA A 88 -1.44 -0.13 -34.18
C ALA A 88 -1.22 -1.59 -33.75
N LYS A 89 -0.89 -2.47 -34.70
CA LYS A 89 -0.56 -3.88 -34.42
C LYS A 89 0.75 -4.26 -35.10
N VAL A 90 1.65 -4.88 -34.35
CA VAL A 90 2.93 -5.41 -34.85
C VAL A 90 2.93 -6.92 -34.72
N GLN A 91 3.19 -7.61 -35.82
CA GLN A 91 3.19 -9.07 -35.91
C GLN A 91 4.62 -9.62 -36.02
N ALA A 92 4.93 -10.62 -35.20
CA ALA A 92 6.04 -11.55 -35.36
C ALA A 92 5.57 -12.82 -36.06
N LYS A 93 6.11 -13.12 -37.25
CA LYS A 93 5.86 -14.37 -37.97
C LYS A 93 7.10 -15.25 -37.95
N VAL A 94 6.94 -16.51 -37.52
CA VAL A 94 7.98 -17.56 -37.57
C VAL A 94 7.35 -18.81 -38.18
N GLY A 95 7.73 -19.13 -39.42
CA GLY A 95 7.05 -20.17 -40.21
C GLY A 95 5.56 -19.85 -40.38
N LYS A 96 4.70 -20.82 -40.05
CA LYS A 96 3.22 -20.67 -40.10
C LYS A 96 2.65 -19.95 -38.87
N LYS A 97 3.39 -19.84 -37.75
CA LYS A 97 2.90 -19.23 -36.50
C LYS A 97 3.03 -17.71 -36.51
N LYS A 98 2.00 -17.02 -36.01
CA LYS A 98 1.91 -15.56 -35.91
C LYS A 98 1.68 -15.16 -34.46
N TYR A 99 2.36 -14.11 -34.01
CA TYR A 99 2.20 -13.52 -32.68
C TYR A 99 2.01 -12.01 -32.85
N VAL A 100 0.99 -11.45 -32.22
CA VAL A 100 0.61 -10.04 -32.41
C VAL A 100 0.83 -9.27 -31.11
N CYS A 101 1.51 -8.14 -31.22
CA CYS A 101 1.62 -7.11 -30.19
C CYS A 101 0.69 -5.95 -30.54
N LYS A 102 -0.26 -5.61 -29.67
CA LYS A 102 -1.05 -4.37 -29.76
C LYS A 102 -0.16 -3.18 -29.32
N VAL A 103 -0.18 -2.08 -30.05
CA VAL A 103 0.64 -0.90 -29.77
C VAL A 103 -0.26 0.32 -29.66
N THR A 104 -0.14 1.07 -28.58
CA THR A 104 -0.79 2.38 -28.42
C THR A 104 0.27 3.46 -28.45
N VAL A 105 0.15 4.41 -29.37
CA VAL A 105 1.02 5.58 -29.45
C VAL A 105 0.32 6.76 -28.79
N LYS A 106 0.93 7.35 -27.76
CA LYS A 106 0.41 8.53 -27.05
C LYS A 106 1.14 9.80 -27.51
N ASN A 107 0.46 10.96 -27.43
CA ASN A 107 1.07 12.26 -27.72
C ASN A 107 2.26 12.53 -26.79
N LYS A 108 3.20 13.37 -27.24
CA LYS A 108 4.33 13.83 -26.42
C LYS A 108 3.78 14.75 -25.34
N THR A 109 4.00 14.44 -24.07
CA THR A 109 3.80 15.40 -22.97
C THR A 109 4.88 16.49 -23.09
N ASN A 110 4.46 17.73 -23.30
CA ASN A 110 5.36 18.88 -23.26
C ASN A 110 5.73 19.16 -21.80
N LYS A 111 6.97 18.81 -21.41
CA LYS A 111 7.66 19.48 -20.30
C LYS A 111 8.38 20.69 -20.89
N SER A 112 8.06 21.89 -20.42
CA SER A 112 8.87 23.09 -20.67
C SER A 112 10.29 22.84 -20.16
N SER A 113 11.26 22.99 -21.06
CA SER A 113 12.69 22.89 -20.77
C SER A 113 13.28 24.30 -20.76
N VAL A 114 13.74 24.77 -19.60
CA VAL A 114 14.66 25.92 -19.52
C VAL A 114 16.07 25.40 -19.79
N ALA A 115 16.74 26.00 -20.78
CA ALA A 115 18.07 25.64 -21.23
C ALA A 115 19.14 26.22 -20.29
N THR A 116 20.11 25.39 -19.89
CA THR A 116 21.30 25.81 -19.15
C THR A 116 22.42 26.14 -20.15
N GLN A 117 22.79 27.41 -20.26
CA GLN A 117 24.08 27.81 -20.83
C GLN A 117 25.12 27.91 -19.72
N LYS A 118 26.31 27.36 -19.97
CA LYS A 118 27.50 27.43 -19.13
C LYS A 118 28.33 28.66 -19.52
N PRO A 119 28.74 29.53 -18.59
CA PRO A 119 29.83 30.47 -18.85
C PRO A 119 31.14 30.01 -18.22
N THR A 120 32.22 30.35 -18.91
CA THR A 120 33.62 30.09 -18.54
C THR A 120 34.28 31.46 -18.43
N ARG A 121 34.85 31.83 -17.27
CA ARG A 121 36.11 32.58 -17.05
C ARG A 121 36.22 33.15 -15.62
N LYS A 122 37.41 33.00 -15.04
CA LYS A 122 38.01 33.65 -13.84
C LYS A 122 38.91 34.82 -14.29
N PRO A 123 39.58 35.60 -13.41
CA PRO A 123 39.21 36.19 -12.11
C PRO A 123 39.59 37.72 -12.04
N VAL A 124 39.33 38.44 -10.94
CA VAL A 124 40.25 39.40 -10.23
C VAL A 124 39.54 40.13 -9.04
N GLN A 125 40.15 39.97 -7.86
CA GLN A 125 40.26 40.69 -6.56
C GLN A 125 39.26 41.77 -6.02
N THR A 126 38.64 41.44 -4.87
CA THR A 126 38.70 42.02 -3.47
C THR A 126 38.78 43.57 -3.27
N PRO A 127 38.18 44.22 -2.22
CA PRO A 127 37.91 43.71 -0.85
C PRO A 127 36.52 43.93 -0.23
N ALA A 128 36.31 43.15 0.84
CA ALA A 128 35.15 43.10 1.72
C ALA A 128 34.92 44.40 2.51
N PRO A 129 33.68 44.58 3.02
CA PRO A 129 33.54 44.77 4.45
C PRO A 129 32.50 43.83 5.09
N THR A 130 32.88 43.37 6.27
CA THR A 130 32.11 42.65 7.27
C THR A 130 30.83 43.36 7.69
N SER A 131 29.69 42.67 7.59
CA SER A 131 28.61 42.81 8.57
C SER A 131 27.92 41.45 8.75
N LYS A 132 27.85 41.02 10.01
CA LYS A 132 27.09 39.85 10.43
C LYS A 132 25.61 40.18 10.25
N THR A 133 24.90 39.41 9.42
CA THR A 133 23.44 39.37 9.47
C THR A 133 22.99 37.92 9.36
N SER A 134 22.27 37.49 10.38
CA SER A 134 21.56 36.22 10.49
C SER A 134 20.77 35.95 9.20
N SER A 135 21.08 34.85 8.52
CA SER A 135 20.29 34.35 7.39
C SER A 135 19.17 33.49 7.92
N GLN A 136 18.07 34.12 8.32
CA GLN A 136 16.79 33.42 8.43
C GLN A 136 16.30 33.12 6.99
N PRO A 137 15.91 31.88 6.66
CA PRO A 137 15.38 31.57 5.33
C PRO A 137 14.07 32.33 5.16
N THR A 138 14.02 33.24 4.19
CA THR A 138 12.77 33.90 3.79
C THR A 138 11.87 32.83 3.16
N GLN A 139 10.88 32.33 3.91
CA GLN A 139 9.83 31.48 3.36
C GLN A 139 9.11 32.25 2.26
N LYS A 140 9.03 31.65 1.07
CA LYS A 140 8.11 32.07 0.02
C LYS A 140 6.68 32.06 0.62
N PRO A 141 5.83 33.07 0.38
CA PRO A 141 4.46 33.06 0.90
C PRO A 141 3.76 31.78 0.43
N GLU A 142 3.32 30.97 1.39
CA GLU A 142 2.56 29.75 1.10
C GLU A 142 1.18 30.16 0.54
N ALA A 143 0.77 29.55 -0.57
CA ALA A 143 -0.50 29.87 -1.20
C ALA A 143 -1.65 29.39 -0.29
N LYS A 144 -2.56 30.30 0.05
CA LYS A 144 -3.66 30.04 0.98
C LYS A 144 -4.84 29.39 0.26
N ALA A 145 -5.56 28.48 0.90
CA ALA A 145 -6.85 27.99 0.41
C ALA A 145 -7.86 29.15 0.24
N VAL A 146 -8.58 29.18 -0.88
CA VAL A 146 -9.60 30.20 -1.19
C VAL A 146 -10.97 29.60 -1.50
N GLU A 147 -11.05 28.32 -1.85
CA GLU A 147 -12.29 27.65 -2.21
C GLU A 147 -12.20 26.16 -1.85
N LEU A 148 -13.27 25.62 -1.27
CA LEU A 148 -13.40 24.20 -0.98
C LEU A 148 -14.17 23.49 -2.09
N LEU A 149 -13.63 22.37 -2.57
CA LEU A 149 -14.17 21.59 -3.68
C LEU A 149 -14.42 20.14 -3.23
N THR A 150 -15.59 19.62 -3.57
CA THR A 150 -16.09 18.28 -3.24
C THR A 150 -16.56 17.59 -4.51
N GLN A 151 -16.49 16.25 -4.55
CA GLN A 151 -17.01 15.47 -5.67
C GLN A 151 -18.53 15.35 -5.62
N TYR A 152 -19.09 15.26 -4.41
CA TYR A 152 -20.53 15.24 -4.14
C TYR A 152 -20.88 16.30 -3.10
N ASP A 153 -22.07 16.88 -3.19
CA ASP A 153 -22.53 17.98 -2.33
C ASP A 153 -23.67 17.56 -1.39
N ASP A 154 -23.95 16.27 -1.32
CA ASP A 154 -24.99 15.64 -0.52
C ASP A 154 -24.43 14.49 0.33
N ALA A 155 -24.99 14.32 1.53
CA ALA A 155 -24.73 13.18 2.40
C ALA A 155 -26.00 12.80 3.16
N ILE A 156 -26.01 11.61 3.75
CA ILE A 156 -27.09 11.08 4.58
C ILE A 156 -26.53 10.57 5.90
N VAL A 157 -27.26 10.76 6.99
CA VAL A 157 -26.90 10.24 8.31
C VAL A 157 -28.16 9.72 9.01
N ALA A 158 -28.00 8.69 9.82
CA ALA A 158 -29.10 8.16 10.63
C ALA A 158 -29.54 9.18 11.69
N LYS A 159 -30.85 9.24 11.96
CA LYS A 159 -31.40 9.95 13.12
C LYS A 159 -30.87 9.34 14.41
N THR A 160 -30.42 10.20 15.33
CA THR A 160 -29.88 9.82 16.63
C THR A 160 -30.80 10.28 17.76
N SER A 161 -30.71 9.63 18.93
CA SER A 161 -31.48 10.06 20.11
C SER A 161 -30.94 11.35 20.74
N THR A 162 -29.66 11.66 20.52
CA THR A 162 -28.99 12.89 20.95
C THR A 162 -28.24 13.50 19.78
N ALA A 163 -28.13 14.83 19.75
CA ALA A 163 -27.40 15.52 18.68
C ALA A 163 -25.94 15.07 18.65
N LEU A 164 -25.44 14.71 17.46
CA LEU A 164 -24.04 14.38 17.28
C LEU A 164 -23.15 15.61 17.49
N SER A 165 -21.97 15.39 18.08
CA SER A 165 -20.92 16.41 18.09
C SER A 165 -20.45 16.71 16.66
N GLU A 166 -19.91 17.92 16.42
CA GLU A 166 -19.34 18.28 15.10
C GLU A 166 -18.32 17.24 14.61
N ARG A 167 -17.50 16.70 15.53
CA ARG A 167 -16.53 15.65 15.23
C ARG A 167 -17.22 14.38 14.74
N ASN A 168 -18.24 13.91 15.45
CA ASN A 168 -18.93 12.67 15.09
C ASN A 168 -19.72 12.85 13.79
N LEU A 169 -20.43 13.98 13.63
CA LEU A 169 -21.14 14.28 12.39
C LEU A 169 -20.18 14.31 11.19
N SER A 170 -19.03 14.96 11.35
CA SER A 170 -17.98 14.97 10.32
C SER A 170 -17.45 13.57 10.04
N PHE A 171 -17.24 12.74 11.07
CA PHE A 171 -16.79 11.36 10.92
C PHE A 171 -17.75 10.53 10.05
N TYR A 172 -19.06 10.62 10.30
CA TYR A 172 -20.05 9.84 9.54
C TYR A 172 -20.30 10.34 8.12
N THR A 173 -20.14 11.64 7.86
CA THR A 173 -20.56 12.25 6.58
C THR A 173 -19.42 12.58 5.62
N LEU A 174 -18.20 12.85 6.10
CA LEU A 174 -17.13 13.35 5.22
C LEU A 174 -16.75 12.39 4.09
N GLY A 175 -16.82 11.07 4.34
CA GLY A 175 -16.55 10.07 3.30
C GLY A 175 -17.54 10.15 2.13
N GLN A 176 -18.75 10.61 2.37
CA GLN A 176 -19.82 10.64 1.36
C GLN A 176 -19.66 11.76 0.34
N PHE A 177 -18.86 12.81 0.63
CA PHE A 177 -18.56 13.89 -0.33
C PHE A 177 -17.51 13.51 -1.38
N GLY A 178 -16.97 12.29 -1.27
CA GLY A 178 -15.97 11.74 -2.17
C GLY A 178 -14.62 12.48 -2.09
N LYS A 179 -13.99 12.73 -3.24
CA LYS A 179 -12.72 13.48 -3.26
C LYS A 179 -12.93 14.93 -2.81
N ILE A 180 -12.11 15.37 -1.85
CA ILE A 180 -12.13 16.74 -1.34
C ILE A 180 -10.81 17.43 -1.71
N SER A 181 -10.88 18.67 -2.16
CA SER A 181 -9.69 19.48 -2.48
C SER A 181 -9.92 20.94 -2.16
N VAL A 182 -8.85 21.70 -2.02
CA VAL A 182 -8.91 23.16 -1.95
C VAL A 182 -8.25 23.78 -3.16
N LYS A 183 -8.87 24.84 -3.68
CA LYS A 183 -8.22 25.74 -4.61
C LYS A 183 -7.36 26.71 -3.80
N LEU A 184 -6.11 26.86 -4.19
CA LEU A 184 -5.17 27.77 -3.57
C LEU A 184 -5.19 29.13 -4.28
N SER A 185 -4.73 30.17 -3.60
CA SER A 185 -4.68 31.55 -4.12
C SER A 185 -3.81 31.72 -5.37
N ASP A 186 -2.92 30.76 -5.65
CA ASP A 186 -2.13 30.69 -6.88
C ASP A 186 -2.84 30.00 -8.06
N GLY A 187 -4.10 29.57 -7.86
CA GLY A 187 -4.95 28.92 -8.84
C GLY A 187 -4.75 27.41 -8.96
N THR A 188 -3.86 26.80 -8.19
CA THR A 188 -3.68 25.34 -8.15
C THR A 188 -4.68 24.66 -7.21
N ASN A 189 -4.93 23.36 -7.41
CA ASN A 189 -5.74 22.57 -6.47
C ASN A 189 -4.83 21.65 -5.64
N LYS A 190 -5.09 21.61 -4.34
CA LYS A 190 -4.49 20.65 -3.40
C LYS A 190 -5.58 19.65 -3.01
N GLU A 191 -5.42 18.38 -3.39
CA GLU A 191 -6.25 17.30 -2.88
C GLU A 191 -6.01 17.18 -1.37
N LEU A 192 -7.10 17.10 -0.61
CA LEU A 192 -7.07 16.99 0.83
C LEU A 192 -7.38 15.55 1.20
N HIS A 193 -6.61 15.04 2.15
CA HIS A 193 -6.89 13.75 2.75
C HIS A 193 -7.95 14.00 3.83
N ASN A 194 -9.13 13.36 3.71
CA ASN A 194 -10.13 13.36 4.76
C ASN A 194 -9.58 12.55 5.95
N ASN A 195 -8.82 13.23 6.78
CA ASN A 195 -8.33 12.76 8.06
C ASN A 195 -9.15 13.48 9.14
N ASN A 196 -9.99 12.72 9.86
CA ASN A 196 -10.62 13.17 11.10
C ASN A 196 -9.89 12.64 12.35
N ASN A 197 -8.73 12.00 12.20
CA ASN A 197 -7.86 11.51 13.28
C ASN A 197 -6.37 11.82 12.98
N ILE A 198 -5.99 13.09 13.21
CA ILE A 198 -4.67 13.58 13.60
C ILE A 198 -3.47 12.78 13.05
N GLN A 199 -2.90 13.18 11.90
CA GLN A 199 -1.45 13.37 11.69
C GLN A 199 -1.10 13.83 10.26
N GLU A 200 -1.63 14.99 9.82
CA GLU A 200 -0.78 15.90 9.04
C GLU A 200 -0.14 16.86 10.04
N SER A 201 1.19 16.98 9.99
CA SER A 201 2.00 17.81 10.84
C SER A 201 1.73 19.30 10.62
N SER A 202 0.55 19.82 11.03
CA SER A 202 0.18 21.24 11.23
C SER A 202 -1.36 21.45 11.16
N TYR A 203 -2.05 21.41 12.30
CA TYR A 203 -3.33 22.12 12.60
C TYR A 203 -4.46 22.19 11.53
N SER A 204 -4.53 21.26 10.57
CA SER A 204 -5.63 21.21 9.60
C SER A 204 -6.82 20.41 10.14
N ARG A 205 -8.04 20.89 9.90
CA ARG A 205 -9.28 20.21 10.36
C ARG A 205 -10.44 20.41 9.40
N PHE A 206 -11.27 19.37 9.27
CA PHE A 206 -12.60 19.45 8.68
C PHE A 206 -13.66 19.65 9.78
N SER A 207 -14.75 20.32 9.43
CA SER A 207 -15.93 20.41 10.30
C SER A 207 -17.20 20.54 9.47
N VAL A 208 -18.23 19.80 9.89
CA VAL A 208 -19.60 19.90 9.38
C VAL A 208 -20.50 20.46 10.48
N THR A 209 -21.23 21.54 10.19
CA THR A 209 -22.14 22.20 11.13
C THR A 209 -23.50 22.51 10.51
N GLY A 210 -24.50 22.83 11.34
CA GLY A 210 -25.84 23.22 10.88
C GLY A 210 -26.82 22.06 10.67
N VAL A 211 -26.57 20.92 11.30
CA VAL A 211 -27.45 19.73 11.24
C VAL A 211 -27.92 19.36 12.64
N ASP A 212 -29.23 19.20 12.81
CA ASP A 212 -29.81 18.57 13.99
C ASP A 212 -30.10 17.10 13.68
N THR A 213 -29.26 16.20 14.20
CA THR A 213 -29.40 14.76 13.93
C THR A 213 -30.52 14.09 14.72
N THR A 214 -31.24 14.82 15.58
CA THR A 214 -32.37 14.28 16.36
C THR A 214 -33.70 14.35 15.61
N ALA A 215 -33.78 15.13 14.55
CA ALA A 215 -34.96 15.30 13.72
C ALA A 215 -34.67 14.86 12.27
N THR A 216 -35.62 14.15 11.66
CA THR A 216 -35.52 13.81 10.24
C THR A 216 -35.73 15.05 9.37
N GLY A 217 -34.98 15.16 8.28
CA GLY A 217 -35.14 16.26 7.32
C GLY A 217 -33.90 16.52 6.49
N ASP A 218 -34.03 17.44 5.55
CA ASP A 218 -32.91 17.94 4.74
C ASP A 218 -32.37 19.23 5.36
N TYR A 219 -31.07 19.26 5.62
CA TYR A 219 -30.38 20.39 6.23
C TYR A 219 -29.42 21.02 5.23
N ASN A 220 -29.44 22.35 5.13
CA ASN A 220 -28.42 23.12 4.44
C ASN A 220 -27.25 23.34 5.41
N ALA A 221 -26.29 22.43 5.37
CA ALA A 221 -25.16 22.36 6.28
C ALA A 221 -23.94 23.11 5.73
N THR A 222 -22.99 23.40 6.60
CA THR A 222 -21.72 24.03 6.21
C THR A 222 -20.57 23.05 6.39
N LEU A 223 -19.90 22.69 5.31
CA LEU A 223 -18.63 22.00 5.32
C LEU A 223 -17.50 23.04 5.33
N SER A 224 -16.58 22.92 6.28
CA SER A 224 -15.42 23.80 6.39
C SER A 224 -14.11 23.03 6.46
N TYR A 225 -13.07 23.61 5.87
CA TYR A 225 -11.68 23.17 6.03
C TYR A 225 -10.87 24.35 6.58
N THR A 226 -10.18 24.13 7.68
CA THR A 226 -9.28 25.10 8.31
C THR A 226 -7.84 24.59 8.21
N GLU A 227 -6.90 25.45 7.83
CA GLU A 227 -5.45 25.20 7.85
C GLU A 227 -4.69 26.31 8.63
N GLY A 228 -3.55 25.98 9.25
CA GLY A 228 -2.66 26.94 9.92
C GLY A 228 -2.63 26.85 11.46
N ALA A 229 -1.55 27.34 12.07
CA ALA A 229 -1.30 27.23 13.52
C ALA A 229 -1.94 28.37 14.34
N TRP A 230 -2.59 28.02 15.46
CA TRP A 230 -3.15 28.81 16.58
C TRP A 230 -3.67 30.24 16.29
N SER A 231 -2.84 31.16 15.80
CA SER A 231 -3.16 32.59 15.60
C SER A 231 -3.26 33.04 14.13
N ASN A 232 -2.93 32.18 13.16
CA ASN A 232 -3.02 32.50 11.72
C ASN A 232 -3.67 31.32 10.98
N THR A 233 -4.97 31.15 11.21
CA THR A 233 -5.78 30.13 10.54
C THR A 233 -6.44 30.69 9.28
N ASN A 234 -6.55 29.85 8.27
CA ASN A 234 -7.28 30.13 7.04
C ASN A 234 -8.42 29.12 6.94
N THR A 235 -9.66 29.58 6.82
CA THR A 235 -10.83 28.70 6.71
C THR A 235 -11.58 28.97 5.43
N VAL A 236 -11.86 27.90 4.69
CA VAL A 236 -12.74 27.91 3.52
C VAL A 236 -13.94 27.03 3.80
N SER A 237 -15.12 27.47 3.35
CA SER A 237 -16.38 26.77 3.62
C SER A 237 -17.26 26.71 2.38
N LYS A 238 -18.11 25.68 2.32
CA LYS A 238 -19.08 25.46 1.26
C LYS A 238 -20.41 24.97 1.87
N GLN A 239 -21.53 25.38 1.28
CA GLN A 239 -22.85 24.85 1.62
C GLN A 239 -23.05 23.46 0.99
N ILE A 240 -23.59 22.53 1.77
CA ILE A 240 -23.83 21.13 1.39
C ILE A 240 -25.20 20.68 1.91
N LYS A 241 -25.78 19.65 1.29
CA LYS A 241 -27.04 19.02 1.75
C LYS A 241 -26.72 17.84 2.66
N ILE A 242 -27.29 17.81 3.86
CA ILE A 242 -27.24 16.62 4.72
C ILE A 242 -28.68 16.20 5.04
N SER A 243 -29.03 14.98 4.67
CA SER A 243 -30.31 14.38 5.01
C SER A 243 -30.18 13.56 6.30
N VAL A 244 -31.02 13.82 7.29
CA VAL A 244 -31.17 12.98 8.48
C VAL A 244 -32.38 12.07 8.25
N ALA A 245 -32.14 10.76 8.26
CA ALA A 245 -33.17 9.76 7.92
C ALA A 245 -33.34 8.72 9.03
N GLU A 246 -34.56 8.20 9.17
CA GLU A 246 -34.84 7.05 10.02
C GLU A 246 -34.36 5.75 9.38
N GLU A 247 -33.86 4.83 10.22
CA GLU A 247 -33.52 3.49 9.80
C GLU A 247 -34.79 2.75 9.36
N LYS A 248 -34.74 2.18 8.17
CA LYS A 248 -35.75 1.30 7.61
C LYS A 248 -35.21 -0.12 7.62
N THR A 249 -36.08 -1.08 7.87
CA THR A 249 -35.76 -2.51 7.78
C THR A 249 -36.79 -3.20 6.92
N ASN A 250 -36.32 -4.00 5.97
CA ASN A 250 -37.13 -4.96 5.21
C ASN A 250 -36.52 -6.36 5.34
N GLU A 251 -37.06 -7.33 4.59
CA GLU A 251 -36.59 -8.72 4.64
C GLU A 251 -35.13 -8.92 4.22
N GLN A 252 -34.56 -7.98 3.44
CA GLN A 252 -33.22 -8.09 2.87
C GLN A 252 -32.20 -7.15 3.51
N TYR A 253 -32.62 -5.95 3.92
CA TYR A 253 -31.72 -4.88 4.34
C TYR A 253 -32.22 -4.12 5.57
N SER A 254 -31.29 -3.66 6.40
CA SER A 254 -31.45 -2.44 7.18
C SER A 254 -30.69 -1.31 6.49
N TYR A 255 -31.31 -0.14 6.36
CA TYR A 255 -30.76 0.99 5.60
C TYR A 255 -31.35 2.33 6.02
N ILE A 256 -30.67 3.41 5.65
CA ILE A 256 -31.21 4.78 5.66
C ILE A 256 -31.32 5.28 4.23
N SER A 257 -32.32 6.10 3.91
CA SER A 257 -32.48 6.69 2.58
C SER A 257 -33.30 7.98 2.59
N ASN A 258 -32.91 8.93 1.73
CA ASN A 258 -33.66 10.15 1.42
C ASN A 258 -34.39 10.07 0.05
N GLY A 259 -34.43 8.90 -0.58
CA GLY A 259 -35.02 8.68 -1.91
C GLY A 259 -34.07 8.94 -3.09
N GLU A 260 -32.99 9.69 -2.90
CA GLU A 260 -31.94 9.92 -3.91
C GLU A 260 -30.72 9.02 -3.65
N ILE A 261 -30.28 8.97 -2.40
CA ILE A 261 -29.19 8.14 -1.90
C ILE A 261 -29.63 7.28 -0.72
N ALA A 262 -28.89 6.19 -0.50
CA ALA A 262 -29.09 5.26 0.59
C ALA A 262 -27.75 4.74 1.14
N GLU A 263 -27.72 4.44 2.43
CA GLU A 263 -26.66 3.65 3.05
C GLU A 263 -27.25 2.38 3.63
N VAL A 264 -26.63 1.24 3.30
CA VAL A 264 -27.02 -0.06 3.85
C VAL A 264 -26.29 -0.26 5.16
N ASN A 265 -27.03 -0.33 6.27
CA ASN A 265 -26.47 -0.65 7.58
C ASN A 265 -26.20 -2.15 7.70
N ALA A 266 -27.13 -2.96 7.19
CA ALA A 266 -27.00 -4.41 7.22
C ALA A 266 -27.66 -5.14 6.06
N ILE A 267 -27.12 -6.32 5.71
CA ILE A 267 -27.71 -7.28 4.79
C ILE A 267 -28.10 -8.53 5.58
N TYR A 268 -29.32 -9.02 5.37
CA TYR A 268 -29.79 -10.29 5.91
C TYR A 268 -29.57 -11.39 4.87
N SER A 269 -28.60 -12.27 5.12
CA SER A 269 -28.27 -13.36 4.20
C SER A 269 -27.57 -14.52 4.89
N THR A 270 -27.98 -15.74 4.54
CA THR A 270 -27.27 -16.96 4.91
C THR A 270 -26.16 -17.33 3.91
N GLU A 271 -26.06 -16.63 2.78
CA GLU A 271 -25.08 -16.88 1.73
C GLU A 271 -23.66 -16.47 2.14
N LYS A 272 -22.67 -17.10 1.51
CA LYS A 272 -21.24 -16.72 1.66
C LYS A 272 -20.77 -15.71 0.62
N SER A 273 -21.62 -15.40 -0.35
CA SER A 273 -21.39 -14.40 -1.38
C SER A 273 -22.52 -13.39 -1.28
N VAL A 274 -22.20 -12.15 -0.91
CA VAL A 274 -23.20 -11.11 -0.68
C VAL A 274 -23.00 -9.95 -1.64
N ARG A 275 -24.07 -9.18 -1.85
CA ARG A 275 -24.06 -8.01 -2.72
C ARG A 275 -24.66 -6.84 -1.98
N ILE A 276 -23.89 -5.75 -1.87
CA ILE A 276 -24.47 -4.44 -1.58
C ILE A 276 -25.25 -4.03 -2.84
N PRO A 277 -26.58 -3.84 -2.77
CA PRO A 277 -27.38 -3.54 -3.93
C PRO A 277 -26.98 -2.20 -4.54
N ASP A 278 -27.19 -2.00 -5.84
CA ASP A 278 -26.93 -0.69 -6.46
C ASP A 278 -27.95 0.35 -5.97
N THR A 279 -29.20 -0.07 -5.77
CA THR A 279 -30.29 0.80 -5.35
C THR A 279 -31.20 0.13 -4.34
N ILE A 280 -31.77 0.92 -3.43
CA ILE A 280 -32.90 0.53 -2.59
C ILE A 280 -34.01 1.55 -2.78
N ASP A 281 -35.20 1.09 -3.18
CA ASP A 281 -36.35 1.96 -3.50
C ASP A 281 -36.04 3.08 -4.50
N GLY A 282 -35.13 2.82 -5.45
CA GLY A 282 -34.66 3.79 -6.45
C GLY A 282 -33.51 4.70 -5.99
N ALA A 283 -33.24 4.78 -4.69
CA ALA A 283 -32.12 5.54 -4.15
C ALA A 283 -30.78 4.81 -4.38
N GLN A 284 -29.73 5.55 -4.76
CA GLN A 284 -28.40 5.01 -5.04
C GLN A 284 -27.68 4.62 -3.75
N VAL A 285 -27.17 3.39 -3.66
CA VAL A 285 -26.44 2.92 -2.49
C VAL A 285 -24.97 3.30 -2.59
N ILE A 286 -24.47 4.05 -1.60
CA ILE A 286 -23.19 4.78 -1.73
C ILE A 286 -22.05 4.26 -0.84
N ASN A 287 -22.33 3.39 0.13
CA ASN A 287 -21.36 2.91 1.12
C ASN A 287 -20.69 1.58 0.72
N ASP A 288 -19.49 1.33 1.27
CA ASP A 288 -18.69 0.11 1.04
C ASP A 288 -18.82 -0.93 2.14
N TYR A 289 -19.44 -0.57 3.26
CA TYR A 289 -19.49 -1.40 4.46
C TYR A 289 -20.91 -1.52 5.01
N CYS A 290 -21.29 -2.75 5.36
CA CYS A 290 -22.48 -3.09 6.10
C CYS A 290 -22.24 -4.37 6.90
N ASP A 291 -22.97 -4.58 7.99
CA ASP A 291 -22.96 -5.87 8.69
C ASP A 291 -23.78 -6.92 7.93
N ILE A 292 -23.35 -8.17 8.01
CA ILE A 292 -24.10 -9.30 7.45
C ILE A 292 -24.67 -10.11 8.60
N TYR A 293 -25.99 -10.28 8.60
CA TYR A 293 -26.71 -11.06 9.60
C TYR A 293 -27.43 -12.25 8.96
N ASP A 294 -27.76 -13.26 9.77
CA ASP A 294 -28.55 -14.41 9.33
C ASP A 294 -29.98 -14.03 8.92
N ASN A 295 -30.67 -13.24 9.75
CA ASN A 295 -32.03 -12.76 9.53
C ASN A 295 -32.32 -11.52 10.41
N PRO A 296 -33.37 -10.74 10.11
CA PRO A 296 -33.70 -9.52 10.85
C PRO A 296 -34.12 -9.73 12.31
N ALA A 297 -34.58 -10.93 12.69
CA ALA A 297 -35.08 -11.22 14.05
C ALA A 297 -33.97 -11.67 15.02
N ASN A 298 -32.99 -12.45 14.56
CA ASN A 298 -31.93 -13.04 15.37
C ASN A 298 -30.60 -12.27 15.30
N LYS A 299 -30.38 -11.49 14.24
CA LYS A 299 -29.19 -10.63 14.00
C LYS A 299 -27.85 -11.27 14.39
N GLN A 300 -27.66 -12.56 14.10
CA GLN A 300 -26.38 -13.22 14.33
C GLN A 300 -25.37 -12.77 13.27
N ILE A 301 -24.25 -12.14 13.69
CA ILE A 301 -23.22 -11.63 12.77
C ILE A 301 -22.56 -12.79 12.00
N ARG A 302 -22.45 -12.63 10.67
CA ARG A 302 -21.88 -13.61 9.72
C ARG A 302 -20.66 -13.10 8.97
N ASN A 303 -20.15 -11.91 9.29
CA ASN A 303 -19.05 -11.24 8.55
C ASN A 303 -17.84 -12.16 8.30
N ASN A 304 -17.44 -12.97 9.27
CA ASN A 304 -16.30 -13.89 9.16
C ASN A 304 -16.55 -15.10 8.24
N GLN A 305 -17.78 -15.35 7.81
CA GLN A 305 -18.17 -16.45 6.91
C GLN A 305 -18.20 -16.03 5.44
N ILE A 306 -18.13 -14.72 5.18
CA ILE A 306 -18.27 -14.17 3.84
C ILE A 306 -16.98 -14.35 3.06
N THR A 307 -17.12 -14.97 1.88
CA THR A 307 -16.01 -15.31 0.98
C THR A 307 -15.94 -14.40 -0.24
N ALA A 308 -17.03 -13.75 -0.61
CA ALA A 308 -17.08 -12.79 -1.70
C ALA A 308 -18.08 -11.68 -1.40
N ILE A 309 -17.74 -10.46 -1.81
CA ILE A 309 -18.64 -9.31 -1.76
C ILE A 309 -18.66 -8.58 -3.11
N THR A 310 -19.84 -8.23 -3.59
CA THR A 310 -20.01 -7.29 -4.69
C THR A 310 -20.48 -5.95 -4.15
N LEU A 311 -19.74 -4.88 -4.42
CA LEU A 311 -20.08 -3.52 -4.00
C LEU A 311 -20.97 -2.84 -5.04
N SER A 312 -21.76 -1.88 -4.56
CA SER A 312 -22.63 -1.05 -5.40
C SER A 312 -21.83 -0.34 -6.49
N LYS A 313 -22.40 -0.23 -7.69
CA LYS A 313 -21.83 0.59 -8.77
C LYS A 313 -21.84 2.08 -8.43
N TYR A 314 -22.68 2.53 -7.51
CA TYR A 314 -22.74 3.91 -7.02
C TYR A 314 -21.88 4.15 -5.79
N LEU A 315 -21.06 3.17 -5.37
CA LEU A 315 -20.08 3.33 -4.31
C LEU A 315 -19.27 4.62 -4.53
N ARG A 316 -19.43 5.55 -3.59
CA ARG A 316 -18.72 6.83 -3.57
C ARG A 316 -17.29 6.62 -3.08
N TYR A 317 -16.45 7.63 -3.30
CA TYR A 317 -15.04 7.56 -2.94
C TYR A 317 -14.85 7.40 -1.42
N ILE A 318 -14.04 6.43 -1.04
CA ILE A 318 -13.68 6.15 0.36
C ILE A 318 -12.29 6.74 0.63
N PRO A 319 -12.19 7.72 1.54
CA PRO A 319 -10.91 8.18 2.07
C PRO A 319 -10.08 7.06 2.70
N GLN A 320 -8.76 7.20 2.66
CA GLN A 320 -7.84 6.16 3.16
C GLN A 320 -8.10 5.78 4.62
N GLU A 321 -8.38 6.73 5.50
CA GLU A 321 -8.55 6.49 6.95
C GLU A 321 -9.99 6.15 7.36
N THR A 322 -10.97 6.37 6.49
CA THR A 322 -12.37 5.94 6.73
C THR A 322 -12.68 4.60 6.07
N ASN A 323 -11.70 3.95 5.43
CA ASN A 323 -11.87 2.59 4.93
C ASN A 323 -12.31 1.71 6.11
N SER A 324 -13.59 1.36 6.20
CA SER A 324 -14.11 0.54 7.31
C SER A 324 -13.45 -0.83 7.38
N PHE A 325 -12.85 -1.31 6.28
CA PHE A 325 -12.01 -2.51 6.24
C PHE A 325 -10.62 -2.36 6.89
N LEU A 326 -10.30 -1.18 7.44
CA LEU A 326 -9.08 -0.90 8.18
C LEU A 326 -9.26 -0.96 9.70
N ASP A 327 -10.34 -0.40 10.25
CA ASP A 327 -10.46 -0.10 11.69
C ASP A 327 -11.76 -0.61 12.35
N ILE A 328 -12.15 -1.86 12.05
CA ILE A 328 -13.08 -2.59 12.93
C ILE A 328 -12.30 -3.06 14.16
N ASP A 329 -11.93 -2.13 15.02
CA ASP A 329 -11.17 -2.37 16.27
C ASP A 329 -11.85 -1.74 17.50
N TYR A 330 -13.19 -1.65 17.49
CA TYR A 330 -13.95 -1.28 18.69
C TYR A 330 -14.87 -2.45 19.11
N GLY A 331 -14.61 -2.96 20.32
CA GLY A 331 -15.06 -4.24 20.90
C GLY A 331 -16.57 -4.49 20.98
N LEU A 332 -17.03 -5.72 21.29
CA LEU A 332 -16.64 -6.52 22.45
C LEU A 332 -16.33 -8.01 22.18
N ASP A 333 -16.19 -8.44 20.93
CA ASP A 333 -15.61 -9.75 20.57
C ASP A 333 -14.62 -9.56 19.40
N SER A 334 -13.35 -9.29 19.71
CA SER A 334 -12.30 -9.09 18.70
C SER A 334 -12.03 -10.38 17.93
N SER A 335 -12.63 -10.55 16.74
CA SER A 335 -12.11 -11.49 15.73
C SER A 335 -12.60 -11.17 14.32
N TYR A 336 -11.77 -10.46 13.55
CA TYR A 336 -11.72 -10.50 12.08
C TYR A 336 -13.05 -10.63 11.34
N SER A 337 -13.91 -9.62 11.48
CA SER A 337 -14.97 -9.37 10.50
C SER A 337 -14.31 -9.43 9.11
N TRP A 338 -14.81 -10.32 8.26
CA TRP A 338 -14.30 -10.58 6.92
C TRP A 338 -13.06 -11.48 6.78
N SER A 339 -12.57 -12.16 7.81
CA SER A 339 -11.40 -13.09 7.72
C SER A 339 -11.46 -14.16 6.63
N SER A 340 -12.65 -14.50 6.13
CA SER A 340 -12.84 -15.47 5.03
C SER A 340 -12.89 -14.84 3.64
N LEU A 341 -12.76 -13.51 3.52
CA LEU A 341 -12.98 -12.79 2.26
C LEU A 341 -11.87 -13.07 1.25
N LYS A 342 -12.25 -13.62 0.10
CA LYS A 342 -11.36 -14.02 -1.00
C LYS A 342 -11.44 -13.09 -2.20
N GLU A 343 -12.56 -12.38 -2.34
CA GLU A 343 -12.86 -11.58 -3.51
C GLU A 343 -13.75 -10.37 -3.19
N VAL A 344 -13.35 -9.21 -3.72
CA VAL A 344 -14.17 -8.01 -3.82
C VAL A 344 -14.42 -7.73 -5.30
N SER A 345 -15.69 -7.61 -5.68
CA SER A 345 -16.13 -7.28 -7.04
C SER A 345 -16.77 -5.90 -7.09
N ILE A 346 -16.42 -5.13 -8.12
CA ILE A 346 -16.95 -3.78 -8.37
C ILE A 346 -17.31 -3.67 -9.85
N SER A 347 -18.48 -3.13 -10.14
CA SER A 347 -18.94 -2.91 -11.51
C SER A 347 -17.99 -2.00 -12.30
N ASP A 348 -17.80 -2.31 -13.59
CA ASP A 348 -17.06 -1.45 -14.53
C ASP A 348 -17.74 -0.08 -14.75
N GLU A 349 -19.01 0.06 -14.36
CA GLU A 349 -19.76 1.33 -14.36
C GLU A 349 -19.38 2.25 -13.20
N ASN A 350 -18.75 1.74 -12.13
CA ASN A 350 -18.37 2.58 -10.99
C ASN A 350 -17.34 3.63 -11.41
N GLU A 351 -17.52 4.88 -11.00
CA GLU A 351 -16.66 5.99 -11.43
C GLU A 351 -15.37 6.12 -10.60
N ASN A 352 -15.34 5.57 -9.39
CA ASN A 352 -14.30 5.80 -8.38
C ASN A 352 -13.33 4.63 -8.22
N PHE A 353 -13.83 3.40 -8.43
CA PHE A 353 -13.17 2.15 -8.09
C PHE A 353 -13.28 1.12 -9.21
N SER A 354 -12.44 0.10 -9.10
CA SER A 354 -12.48 -1.06 -9.95
C SER A 354 -12.00 -2.29 -9.18
N SER A 355 -12.34 -3.48 -9.68
CA SER A 355 -11.76 -4.73 -9.20
C SER A 355 -11.05 -5.47 -10.32
N GLU A 356 -9.98 -6.20 -9.99
CA GLU A 356 -9.32 -7.12 -10.92
C GLU A 356 -8.90 -8.40 -10.19
N ASN A 357 -9.40 -9.55 -10.65
CA ASN A 357 -9.16 -10.87 -10.03
C ASN A 357 -9.50 -10.88 -8.52
N GLY A 358 -10.61 -10.23 -8.16
CA GLY A 358 -11.09 -10.09 -6.80
C GLY A 358 -10.32 -9.11 -5.92
N VAL A 359 -9.32 -8.38 -6.45
CA VAL A 359 -8.58 -7.34 -5.72
C VAL A 359 -9.16 -5.98 -6.04
N TRP A 360 -9.31 -5.13 -5.02
CA TRP A 360 -9.94 -3.81 -5.11
C TRP A 360 -8.91 -2.70 -5.33
N PHE A 361 -9.14 -1.88 -6.35
CA PHE A 361 -8.37 -0.71 -6.73
C PHE A 361 -9.24 0.54 -6.89
N ASP A 362 -8.61 1.71 -6.98
CA ASP A 362 -9.23 2.88 -7.61
C ASP A 362 -9.58 2.60 -9.09
N LYS A 363 -10.34 3.52 -9.71
CA LYS A 363 -10.80 3.36 -11.09
C LYS A 363 -9.66 3.15 -12.08
N ASP A 364 -8.58 3.91 -11.91
CA ASP A 364 -7.42 3.90 -12.80
C ASP A 364 -6.36 2.84 -12.44
N LYS A 365 -6.60 2.06 -11.38
CA LYS A 365 -5.64 1.07 -10.82
C LYS A 365 -4.29 1.70 -10.47
N THR A 366 -4.31 2.94 -10.01
CA THR A 366 -3.15 3.66 -9.47
C THR A 366 -3.03 3.53 -7.95
N VAL A 367 -4.09 3.09 -7.28
CA VAL A 367 -4.15 2.87 -5.83
C VAL A 367 -4.66 1.46 -5.57
N LEU A 368 -3.90 0.65 -4.84
CA LEU A 368 -4.36 -0.62 -4.29
C LEU A 368 -5.16 -0.32 -3.01
N VAL A 369 -6.48 -0.56 -3.05
CA VAL A 369 -7.40 -0.22 -1.96
C VAL A 369 -7.48 -1.36 -0.96
N LYS A 370 -7.73 -2.59 -1.42
CA LYS A 370 -7.75 -3.78 -0.56
C LYS A 370 -7.36 -5.04 -1.33
N TYR A 371 -6.45 -5.80 -0.75
CA TYR A 371 -6.26 -7.21 -1.07
C TYR A 371 -7.11 -8.05 -0.10
N PRO A 372 -8.01 -8.93 -0.59
CA PRO A 372 -8.85 -9.75 0.28
C PRO A 372 -8.01 -10.65 1.18
N CYS A 373 -8.33 -10.67 2.46
CA CYS A 373 -7.48 -11.30 3.48
C CYS A 373 -7.23 -12.78 3.21
N ALA A 374 -8.27 -13.57 2.89
CA ALA A 374 -8.19 -15.00 2.66
C ALA A 374 -7.88 -15.39 1.21
N LYS A 375 -7.50 -14.43 0.35
CA LYS A 375 -7.13 -14.73 -1.04
C LYS A 375 -5.81 -15.50 -1.06
N ALA A 376 -5.91 -16.79 -1.40
CA ALA A 376 -4.85 -17.79 -1.31
C ALA A 376 -3.83 -17.78 -2.49
N ASP A 377 -3.48 -16.60 -3.01
CA ASP A 377 -2.38 -16.52 -3.97
C ASP A 377 -1.07 -16.80 -3.22
N THR A 378 -0.16 -17.62 -3.79
CA THR A 378 1.15 -17.89 -3.17
C THR A 378 2.13 -16.74 -3.34
N GLU A 379 1.95 -15.95 -4.40
CA GLU A 379 2.74 -14.75 -4.69
C GLU A 379 1.81 -13.65 -5.18
N TYR A 380 2.08 -12.41 -4.77
CA TYR A 380 1.33 -11.25 -5.25
C TYR A 380 2.24 -10.25 -5.98
N GLN A 381 1.88 -9.97 -7.22
CA GLN A 381 2.60 -9.04 -8.10
C GLN A 381 1.77 -7.75 -8.17
N ILE A 382 2.17 -6.73 -7.43
CA ILE A 382 1.47 -5.44 -7.47
C ILE A 382 1.51 -4.93 -8.92
N PRO A 383 0.36 -4.58 -9.53
CA PRO A 383 0.35 -4.13 -10.92
C PRO A 383 1.22 -2.88 -11.14
N ASN A 384 1.92 -2.82 -12.27
CA ASN A 384 2.79 -1.67 -12.64
C ASN A 384 2.05 -0.33 -12.84
N THR A 385 0.72 -0.33 -12.74
CA THR A 385 -0.10 0.89 -12.74
C THR A 385 -0.19 1.51 -11.35
N VAL A 386 -0.04 0.70 -10.30
CA VAL A 386 -0.16 1.11 -8.90
C VAL A 386 1.02 2.01 -8.54
N LYS A 387 0.69 3.16 -7.96
CA LYS A 387 1.60 4.13 -7.35
C LYS A 387 1.51 4.13 -5.84
N GLU A 388 0.33 3.84 -5.30
CA GLU A 388 0.08 3.85 -3.87
C GLU A 388 -0.55 2.52 -3.45
N VAL A 389 -0.07 1.97 -2.35
CA VAL A 389 -0.79 0.95 -1.60
C VAL A 389 -1.41 1.66 -0.39
N ARG A 390 -2.72 1.56 -0.18
CA ARG A 390 -3.35 2.23 0.98
C ARG A 390 -2.89 1.60 2.29
N GLY A 391 -2.84 2.41 3.35
CA GLY A 391 -2.60 1.94 4.73
C GLY A 391 -3.62 0.86 5.05
N GLY A 392 -3.18 -0.39 5.22
CA GLY A 392 -3.99 -1.57 5.47
C GLY A 392 -4.78 -2.17 4.30
N ALA A 393 -4.47 -1.78 3.07
CA ALA A 393 -4.79 -2.57 1.89
C ALA A 393 -4.27 -4.02 1.99
N LEU A 394 -3.18 -4.22 2.76
CA LEU A 394 -2.53 -5.50 3.06
C LEU A 394 -2.60 -5.88 4.56
N ARG A 395 -3.39 -5.17 5.39
CA ARG A 395 -3.58 -5.52 6.81
C ARG A 395 -4.39 -6.83 6.91
N ASN A 396 -3.98 -7.71 7.82
CA ASN A 396 -4.62 -9.00 8.09
C ASN A 396 -4.79 -9.85 6.82
N VAL A 397 -3.76 -9.95 5.98
CA VAL A 397 -3.76 -10.89 4.83
C VAL A 397 -3.50 -12.31 5.35
N ILE A 398 -4.56 -12.91 5.90
CA ILE A 398 -4.60 -14.23 6.54
C ILE A 398 -4.46 -15.32 5.46
N HIS A 399 -3.44 -16.18 5.57
CA HIS A 399 -3.15 -17.24 4.58
C HIS A 399 -2.75 -16.74 3.18
N GLY A 400 -2.48 -15.45 2.99
CA GLY A 400 -2.14 -14.92 1.68
C GLY A 400 -0.73 -15.27 1.20
N PHE A 401 -0.17 -14.38 0.39
CA PHE A 401 1.06 -14.63 -0.34
C PHE A 401 2.30 -14.78 0.55
N ARG A 402 3.18 -15.71 0.15
CA ARG A 402 4.52 -15.85 0.73
C ARG A 402 5.49 -14.80 0.22
N LYS A 403 5.21 -14.29 -0.97
CA LYS A 403 6.07 -13.34 -1.67
C LYS A 403 5.26 -12.19 -2.26
N ILE A 404 5.72 -10.97 -2.04
CA ILE A 404 5.17 -9.78 -2.68
C ILE A 404 6.22 -9.09 -3.55
N TYR A 405 5.81 -8.63 -4.73
CA TYR A 405 6.65 -7.85 -5.62
C TYR A 405 6.15 -6.41 -5.74
N ILE A 406 7.02 -5.47 -5.37
CA ILE A 406 6.79 -4.02 -5.45
C ILE A 406 7.39 -3.47 -6.76
N PRO A 407 6.58 -3.02 -7.74
CA PRO A 407 7.08 -2.53 -9.02
C PRO A 407 7.73 -1.15 -8.90
N ALA A 408 8.39 -0.72 -9.98
CA ALA A 408 9.04 0.60 -10.06
C ALA A 408 8.08 1.80 -9.95
N SER A 409 6.78 1.56 -10.15
CA SER A 409 5.73 2.59 -10.11
C SER A 409 5.28 2.95 -8.69
N VAL A 410 5.48 2.06 -7.71
CA VAL A 410 5.03 2.30 -6.33
C VAL A 410 5.90 3.37 -5.69
N GLU A 411 5.25 4.48 -5.35
CA GLU A 411 5.80 5.65 -4.70
C GLU A 411 5.49 5.63 -3.19
N SER A 412 4.36 5.06 -2.78
CA SER A 412 3.97 4.91 -1.37
C SER A 412 3.56 3.46 -1.06
N PHE A 413 4.24 2.87 -0.07
CA PHE A 413 3.98 1.55 0.45
C PHE A 413 3.97 1.61 1.99
N PRO A 414 2.80 1.78 2.62
CA PRO A 414 2.67 1.70 4.06
C PRO A 414 2.90 0.25 4.47
N CYS A 415 3.99 0.04 5.21
CA CYS A 415 4.31 -1.26 5.74
C CYS A 415 3.22 -1.66 6.73
N PHE A 416 2.66 -2.86 6.56
CA PHE A 416 1.53 -3.37 7.33
C PHE A 416 2.01 -4.26 8.47
N SER A 417 1.16 -4.43 9.49
CA SER A 417 1.39 -5.36 10.61
C SER A 417 0.70 -6.69 10.38
N ASP A 418 1.16 -7.72 11.10
CA ASP A 418 0.48 -9.01 11.23
C ASP A 418 0.13 -9.24 12.69
N SER A 419 -0.76 -8.39 13.21
CA SER A 419 -1.10 -8.27 14.63
C SER A 419 -1.58 -9.56 15.32
N TYR A 420 -1.65 -10.66 14.59
CA TYR A 420 -2.12 -11.95 15.06
C TYR A 420 -1.33 -13.16 14.52
N GLY A 421 -0.18 -12.95 13.87
CA GLY A 421 0.67 -14.05 13.40
C GLY A 421 0.04 -14.93 12.31
N THR A 422 -0.80 -14.35 11.45
CA THR A 422 -1.57 -15.06 10.41
C THR A 422 -0.97 -14.97 9.01
N SER A 423 0.00 -14.09 8.81
CA SER A 423 0.62 -13.82 7.52
C SER A 423 1.63 -14.90 7.16
N ASN A 424 1.68 -15.24 5.87
CA ASN A 424 2.67 -16.16 5.31
C ASN A 424 3.86 -15.45 4.65
N LEU A 425 3.98 -14.13 4.80
CA LEU A 425 5.01 -13.35 4.10
C LEU A 425 6.43 -13.73 4.57
N SER A 426 7.20 -14.36 3.69
CA SER A 426 8.60 -14.74 3.92
C SER A 426 9.58 -13.92 3.10
N GLU A 427 9.13 -13.26 2.03
CA GLU A 427 10.00 -12.58 1.07
C GLU A 427 9.33 -11.36 0.42
N ILE A 428 10.06 -10.26 0.36
CA ILE A 428 9.68 -9.06 -0.38
C ILE A 428 10.69 -8.83 -1.50
N GLU A 429 10.21 -8.66 -2.73
CA GLU A 429 11.02 -8.22 -3.86
C GLU A 429 10.62 -6.80 -4.28
N VAL A 430 11.61 -6.03 -4.72
CA VAL A 430 11.39 -4.68 -5.25
C VAL A 430 12.06 -4.56 -6.62
N ASP A 431 11.36 -3.97 -7.59
CA ASP A 431 11.96 -3.63 -8.87
C ASP A 431 13.20 -2.73 -8.66
N GLY A 432 14.33 -3.07 -9.29
CA GLY A 432 15.57 -2.31 -9.14
C GLY A 432 15.45 -0.83 -9.56
N GLN A 433 14.45 -0.47 -10.37
CA GLN A 433 14.15 0.91 -10.79
C GLN A 433 13.20 1.65 -9.85
N ASN A 434 12.69 1.01 -8.79
CA ASN A 434 11.94 1.72 -7.75
C ASN A 434 12.85 2.77 -7.10
N LYS A 435 12.32 3.98 -6.92
CA LYS A 435 13.07 5.15 -6.44
C LYS A 435 13.07 5.29 -4.92
N ASN A 436 12.10 4.69 -4.25
CA ASN A 436 11.84 4.92 -2.83
C ASN A 436 12.21 3.69 -1.99
N TYR A 437 12.14 2.50 -2.59
CA TYR A 437 12.32 1.23 -1.89
C TYR A 437 13.39 0.35 -2.54
N LYS A 438 13.96 -0.55 -1.74
CA LYS A 438 14.85 -1.63 -2.16
C LYS A 438 14.59 -2.86 -1.29
N SER A 439 14.71 -4.04 -1.88
CA SER A 439 14.82 -5.28 -1.11
C SER A 439 16.27 -5.73 -1.01
N GLN A 440 16.67 -6.22 0.15
CA GLN A 440 17.93 -6.93 0.37
C GLN A 440 17.62 -8.20 1.17
N ASP A 441 17.98 -9.36 0.62
CA ASP A 441 17.76 -10.68 1.20
C ASP A 441 16.30 -10.95 1.62
N GLY A 442 15.35 -10.37 0.87
CA GLY A 442 13.91 -10.51 1.10
C GLY A 442 13.33 -9.52 2.12
N VAL A 443 14.14 -8.64 2.72
CA VAL A 443 13.73 -7.60 3.68
C VAL A 443 13.59 -6.25 2.96
N LEU A 444 12.58 -5.46 3.33
CA LEU A 444 12.27 -4.17 2.71
C LEU A 444 12.98 -3.01 3.40
N TYR A 445 13.63 -2.16 2.60
CA TYR A 445 14.29 -0.94 3.03
C TYR A 445 13.86 0.27 2.22
N SER A 446 14.17 1.45 2.74
CA SER A 446 14.32 2.66 1.92
C SER A 446 15.39 2.46 0.84
N LYS A 447 15.29 3.21 -0.27
CA LYS A 447 16.20 3.06 -1.41
C LYS A 447 17.67 3.30 -1.05
N ASP A 448 17.92 4.22 -0.13
CA ASP A 448 19.24 4.61 0.37
C ASP A 448 19.77 3.67 1.47
N MET A 449 19.02 2.61 1.82
CA MET A 449 19.36 1.65 2.88
C MET A 449 19.41 2.23 4.30
N LYS A 450 18.90 3.46 4.52
CA LYS A 450 18.88 4.07 5.86
C LYS A 450 17.78 3.53 6.77
N GLN A 451 16.67 3.06 6.19
CA GLN A 451 15.49 2.64 6.94
C GLN A 451 15.17 1.17 6.66
N LEU A 452 15.08 0.35 7.71
CA LEU A 452 14.43 -0.96 7.65
C LEU A 452 12.93 -0.76 7.84
N LEU A 453 12.16 -1.05 6.80
CA LEU A 453 10.73 -0.73 6.74
C LEU A 453 9.83 -1.93 7.02
N LEU A 454 10.22 -3.14 6.60
CA LEU A 454 9.48 -4.36 6.90
C LEU A 454 10.38 -5.59 6.86
N TYR A 455 10.43 -6.32 7.97
CA TYR A 455 10.98 -7.67 8.04
C TYR A 455 9.84 -8.69 7.84
N PRO A 456 9.95 -9.66 6.90
CA PRO A 456 8.87 -10.62 6.67
C PRO A 456 8.62 -11.55 7.87
N PHE A 457 7.36 -11.65 8.29
CA PHE A 457 6.92 -12.31 9.53
C PHE A 457 7.34 -13.78 9.66
N VAL A 458 7.33 -14.54 8.56
CA VAL A 458 7.69 -15.98 8.54
C VAL A 458 8.99 -16.25 7.80
N LYS A 459 9.84 -15.23 7.65
CA LYS A 459 11.21 -15.44 7.18
C LYS A 459 11.93 -16.38 8.16
N GLN A 460 12.65 -17.36 7.62
CA GLN A 460 13.19 -18.49 8.38
C GLN A 460 14.50 -18.19 9.12
N ASP A 461 14.96 -16.94 9.14
CA ASP A 461 16.23 -16.64 9.80
C ASP A 461 16.03 -16.70 11.31
N VAL A 462 16.92 -17.43 11.99
CA VAL A 462 16.95 -17.47 13.47
C VAL A 462 17.67 -16.25 14.04
N SER A 463 18.66 -15.76 13.30
CA SER A 463 19.45 -14.58 13.65
C SER A 463 19.54 -13.63 12.48
N TYR A 464 19.51 -12.33 12.77
CA TYR A 464 19.54 -11.28 11.77
C TYR A 464 20.43 -10.12 12.21
N SER A 465 21.46 -9.83 11.42
CA SER A 465 22.27 -8.63 11.60
C SER A 465 21.76 -7.53 10.68
N VAL A 466 21.24 -6.45 11.28
CA VAL A 466 20.81 -5.29 10.51
C VAL A 466 22.06 -4.65 9.85
N PRO A 467 22.02 -4.35 8.54
CA PRO A 467 23.15 -3.76 7.84
C PRO A 467 23.62 -2.44 8.47
N GLU A 468 24.93 -2.24 8.52
CA GLU A 468 25.52 -0.96 8.92
C GLU A 468 25.10 0.16 7.95
N GLY A 469 24.82 1.34 8.49
CA GLY A 469 24.25 2.48 7.76
C GLY A 469 22.73 2.62 7.89
N VAL A 470 22.03 1.59 8.40
CA VAL A 470 20.63 1.71 8.83
C VAL A 470 20.59 2.57 10.10
N ASP A 471 19.91 3.72 10.02
CA ASP A 471 19.73 4.65 11.13
C ASP A 471 18.29 4.66 11.69
N TYR A 472 17.35 3.97 11.01
CA TYR A 472 15.97 3.86 11.44
C TYR A 472 15.40 2.47 11.21
N ILE A 473 14.68 1.94 12.20
CA ILE A 473 13.87 0.72 12.08
C ILE A 473 12.42 1.10 12.36
N LYS A 474 11.49 0.72 11.46
CA LYS A 474 10.07 0.91 11.71
C LYS A 474 9.65 0.08 12.93
N ASP A 475 9.69 -1.23 12.80
CA ASP A 475 9.42 -2.22 13.86
C ASP A 475 9.91 -3.60 13.41
N ILE A 476 10.09 -4.49 14.39
CA ILE A 476 10.31 -5.94 14.19
C ILE A 476 9.37 -6.64 15.16
N ILE A 477 8.13 -6.82 14.76
CA ILE A 477 7.05 -7.42 15.55
C ILE A 477 6.41 -8.56 14.77
N ASP A 478 5.69 -9.44 15.47
CA ASP A 478 4.96 -10.55 14.87
C ASP A 478 5.86 -11.52 14.06
N VAL A 479 7.16 -11.55 14.33
CA VAL A 479 8.13 -12.44 13.68
C VAL A 479 8.12 -13.83 14.32
N GLN A 480 7.94 -14.88 13.52
CA GLN A 480 7.71 -16.23 14.04
C GLN A 480 8.99 -17.04 14.29
N HIS A 481 10.08 -16.69 13.62
CA HIS A 481 11.32 -17.49 13.66
C HIS A 481 12.55 -16.70 14.10
N LEU A 482 12.50 -15.37 14.00
CA LEU A 482 13.63 -14.52 14.36
C LEU A 482 13.75 -14.44 15.89
N LYS A 483 14.83 -14.99 16.41
CA LYS A 483 15.13 -15.00 17.85
C LYS A 483 16.19 -13.98 18.22
N ASN A 484 17.15 -13.74 17.32
CA ASN A 484 18.34 -12.95 17.62
C ASN A 484 18.45 -11.79 16.64
N ILE A 485 18.64 -10.56 17.13
CA ILE A 485 18.88 -9.39 16.27
C ILE A 485 20.12 -8.62 16.72
N VAL A 486 21.01 -8.34 15.77
CA VAL A 486 22.18 -7.48 15.99
C VAL A 486 21.89 -6.11 15.41
N LEU A 487 21.86 -5.10 16.28
CA LEU A 487 21.62 -3.71 15.91
C LEU A 487 22.91 -3.06 15.40
N PRO A 488 22.85 -2.24 14.34
CA PRO A 488 24.02 -1.58 13.76
C PRO A 488 24.42 -0.37 14.60
N LYS A 489 25.68 0.07 14.49
CA LYS A 489 26.16 1.24 15.26
C LYS A 489 25.45 2.52 14.85
N SER A 490 25.09 2.62 13.57
CA SER A 490 24.36 3.74 13.00
C SER A 490 22.92 3.91 13.51
N LEU A 491 22.33 2.95 14.22
CA LEU A 491 20.91 2.96 14.55
C LEU A 491 20.50 4.09 15.50
N TYR A 492 19.80 5.08 14.97
CA TYR A 492 19.39 6.27 15.70
C TYR A 492 18.00 6.14 16.31
N ARG A 493 17.05 5.47 15.63
CA ARG A 493 15.64 5.42 16.06
C ARG A 493 14.94 4.11 15.71
N ILE A 494 14.07 3.68 16.62
CA ILE A 494 13.04 2.66 16.39
C ILE A 494 11.66 3.34 16.55
N TYR A 495 10.74 3.15 15.61
CA TYR A 495 9.41 3.77 15.68
C TYR A 495 8.43 2.98 16.55
N GLY A 496 8.28 1.68 16.29
CA GLY A 496 7.46 0.74 17.04
C GLY A 496 8.27 0.02 18.10
N TYR A 497 8.38 -1.31 18.01
CA TYR A 497 9.11 -2.17 18.95
C TYR A 497 9.90 -3.24 18.22
N ILE A 498 10.84 -3.86 18.93
CA ILE A 498 11.51 -5.09 18.51
C ILE A 498 11.12 -6.20 19.48
N GLN A 499 10.47 -7.25 18.97
CA GLN A 499 9.99 -8.40 19.71
C GLN A 499 10.75 -9.65 19.29
N VAL A 500 11.86 -9.93 19.99
CA VAL A 500 12.68 -11.13 19.79
C VAL A 500 13.24 -11.60 21.14
N GLU A 501 13.77 -12.82 21.18
CA GLU A 501 14.38 -13.39 22.39
C GLU A 501 15.65 -12.64 22.80
N ASN A 502 16.50 -12.28 21.84
CA ASN A 502 17.83 -11.71 22.10
C ASN A 502 18.11 -10.49 21.22
N VAL A 503 18.48 -9.37 21.84
CA VAL A 503 18.88 -8.13 21.17
C VAL A 503 20.33 -7.82 21.49
N TYR A 504 21.17 -7.65 20.48
CA TYR A 504 22.60 -7.35 20.63
C TYR A 504 22.88 -5.91 20.22
N ILE A 505 23.44 -5.13 21.15
CA ILE A 505 23.80 -3.71 20.97
C ILE A 505 25.31 -3.57 20.92
N ASP A 506 25.83 -3.01 19.82
CA ASP A 506 27.26 -2.68 19.65
C ASP A 506 27.54 -1.16 19.68
N GLN A 507 26.55 -0.37 20.12
CA GLN A 507 26.69 1.07 20.32
C GLN A 507 27.44 1.37 21.62
N THR A 508 28.16 2.50 21.64
CA THR A 508 28.90 2.95 22.83
C THR A 508 28.12 4.00 23.61
N TYR A 509 28.45 4.18 24.89
CA TYR A 509 27.83 5.20 25.72
C TYR A 509 28.06 6.62 25.16
N ASP A 510 29.29 6.93 24.74
CA ASP A 510 29.62 8.23 24.14
C ASP A 510 28.81 8.54 22.89
N TRP A 511 28.61 7.54 22.02
CA TRP A 511 27.77 7.70 20.85
C TRP A 511 26.33 8.00 21.27
N TYR A 512 25.77 7.23 22.20
CA TYR A 512 24.41 7.43 22.70
C TYR A 512 24.21 8.84 23.29
N GLN A 513 25.15 9.29 24.12
CA GLN A 513 25.15 10.63 24.71
C GLN A 513 25.25 11.74 23.66
N SER A 514 26.08 11.55 22.62
CA SER A 514 26.20 12.52 21.53
C SER A 514 24.88 12.79 20.80
N GLN A 515 23.97 11.81 20.79
CA GLN A 515 22.69 11.91 20.12
C GLN A 515 21.58 12.52 21.01
N GLN A 516 21.69 12.46 22.35
CA GLN A 516 20.69 13.04 23.28
C GLN A 516 20.47 14.55 23.12
N ASN A 517 21.49 15.28 22.63
CA ASN A 517 21.39 16.73 22.40
C ASN A 517 20.56 17.10 21.15
N ALA A 518 20.18 16.13 20.32
CA ALA A 518 19.29 16.31 19.19
C ALA A 518 17.85 15.93 19.58
N TYR A 519 17.10 16.87 20.15
CA TYR A 519 15.65 16.77 20.41
C TYR A 519 15.16 15.47 21.10
N HIS A 520 15.30 15.40 22.43
CA HIS A 520 14.44 14.72 23.44
C HIS A 520 13.79 13.33 23.21
N TYR A 521 14.06 12.58 22.13
CA TYR A 521 13.31 11.35 21.84
C TYR A 521 14.15 10.25 21.18
N HIS A 522 15.13 9.76 21.92
CA HIS A 522 15.94 8.60 21.56
C HIS A 522 15.39 7.30 22.16
N TRP A 523 14.28 6.81 21.60
CA TRP A 523 13.55 5.67 22.14
C TRP A 523 14.16 4.29 21.84
N VAL A 524 15.39 4.19 21.29
CA VAL A 524 15.95 2.88 20.90
C VAL A 524 15.94 1.90 22.08
N LEU A 525 16.42 2.34 23.25
CA LEU A 525 16.49 1.50 24.45
C LEU A 525 15.09 1.08 24.93
N GLU A 526 14.14 2.00 25.04
CA GLU A 526 12.77 1.69 25.45
C GLU A 526 12.03 0.79 24.44
N ARG A 527 12.31 0.92 23.14
CA ARG A 527 11.64 0.16 22.08
C ARG A 527 12.13 -1.29 21.95
N ILE A 528 13.20 -1.66 22.65
CA ILE A 528 13.72 -3.04 22.70
C ILE A 528 13.43 -3.74 24.04
N ILE A 529 12.82 -3.03 25.01
CA ILE A 529 12.30 -3.65 26.23
C ILE A 529 10.99 -4.34 25.86
N TRP A 530 10.99 -5.67 25.96
CA TRP A 530 9.81 -6.48 25.68
C TRP A 530 9.80 -7.74 26.54
N ASN A 531 8.62 -8.34 26.66
CA ASN A 531 8.35 -9.50 27.50
C ASN A 531 9.37 -10.62 27.28
N ASN A 532 10.15 -10.93 28.33
CA ASN A 532 11.16 -11.99 28.36
C ASN A 532 12.32 -11.83 27.35
N THR A 533 12.58 -10.62 26.85
CA THR A 533 13.75 -10.35 26.00
C THR A 533 15.05 -10.31 26.84
N THR A 534 16.13 -10.87 26.31
CA THR A 534 17.49 -10.67 26.82
C THR A 534 18.25 -9.68 25.94
N ILE A 535 18.76 -8.62 26.56
CA ILE A 535 19.50 -7.56 25.87
C ILE A 535 20.98 -7.70 26.23
N TYR A 536 21.81 -7.87 25.20
CA TYR A 536 23.25 -7.96 25.33
C TYR A 536 23.88 -6.62 24.93
N VAL A 537 24.50 -5.95 25.91
CA VAL A 537 25.16 -4.66 25.69
C VAL A 537 26.66 -4.82 25.92
N ARG A 538 27.46 -4.55 24.89
CA ARG A 538 28.92 -4.68 24.97
C ARG A 538 29.57 -3.57 25.81
N ASP A 539 29.11 -2.34 25.65
CA ASP A 539 29.65 -1.18 26.35
C ASP A 539 29.12 -1.14 27.78
N SER A 540 30.01 -1.27 28.77
CA SER A 540 29.61 -1.36 30.18
C SER A 540 28.96 -0.07 30.69
N GLN A 541 29.40 1.10 30.22
CA GLN A 541 28.81 2.38 30.63
C GLN A 541 27.38 2.52 30.08
N LEU A 542 27.15 2.15 28.82
CA LEU A 542 25.82 2.15 28.22
C LEU A 542 24.90 1.16 28.90
N ARG A 543 25.43 -0.02 29.23
CA ARG A 543 24.69 -1.05 29.96
C ARG A 543 24.23 -0.56 31.33
N ASP A 544 25.14 0.01 32.11
CA ASP A 544 24.84 0.52 33.47
C ASP A 544 23.86 1.70 33.41
N TYR A 545 24.02 2.58 32.43
CA TYR A 545 23.05 3.65 32.14
C TYR A 545 21.66 3.07 31.79
N PHE A 546 21.59 2.10 30.88
CA PHE A 546 20.33 1.49 30.47
C PHE A 546 19.61 0.85 31.66
N MET A 547 20.32 0.04 32.46
CA MET A 547 19.76 -0.58 33.66
C MET A 547 19.19 0.45 34.63
N LYS A 548 19.91 1.56 34.86
CA LYS A 548 19.49 2.62 35.79
C LYS A 548 18.25 3.35 35.30
N GLU A 549 18.22 3.79 34.05
CA GLU A 549 17.15 4.66 33.54
C GLU A 549 15.85 3.90 33.23
N ASN A 550 15.90 2.57 33.10
CA ASN A 550 14.76 1.75 32.66
C ASN A 550 14.36 0.66 33.66
N ALA A 551 14.83 0.72 34.92
CA ALA A 551 14.65 -0.33 35.92
C ALA A 551 13.18 -0.81 36.07
N GLU A 552 12.21 0.13 36.17
CA GLU A 552 10.79 -0.21 36.28
C GLU A 552 10.24 -0.94 35.05
N GLN A 553 10.65 -0.53 33.85
CA GLN A 553 10.21 -1.17 32.61
C GLN A 553 10.85 -2.55 32.44
N LEU A 554 12.14 -2.69 32.76
CA LEU A 554 12.84 -3.97 32.72
C LEU A 554 12.18 -4.99 33.65
N GLU A 555 11.81 -4.58 34.88
CA GLU A 555 11.09 -5.43 35.82
C GLU A 555 9.69 -5.78 35.29
N LYS A 556 8.92 -4.76 34.85
CA LYS A 556 7.55 -4.94 34.33
C LYS A 556 7.47 -5.94 33.17
N TYR A 557 8.44 -5.92 32.28
CA TYR A 557 8.48 -6.79 31.09
C TYR A 557 9.40 -8.01 31.27
N HIS A 558 9.91 -8.28 32.48
CA HIS A 558 10.86 -9.38 32.73
C HIS A 558 12.04 -9.40 31.73
N THR A 559 12.49 -8.23 31.32
CA THR A 559 13.60 -8.06 30.36
C THR A 559 14.92 -8.12 31.13
N THR A 560 15.84 -8.97 30.67
CA THR A 560 17.16 -9.10 31.29
C THR A 560 18.20 -8.34 30.49
N ILE A 561 19.09 -7.61 31.17
CA ILE A 561 20.29 -7.03 30.54
C ILE A 561 21.50 -7.85 30.96
N SER A 562 22.31 -8.28 29.99
CA SER A 562 23.48 -9.14 30.22
C SER A 562 24.73 -8.60 29.53
N GLU A 563 25.89 -9.00 30.06
CA GLU A 563 27.18 -8.80 29.42
C GLU A 563 27.38 -9.81 28.29
N VAL A 564 28.00 -9.36 27.19
CA VAL A 564 28.28 -10.24 26.04
C VAL A 564 29.41 -11.22 26.40
N TYR A 565 29.16 -12.54 26.36
CA TYR A 565 30.24 -13.53 26.48
C TYR A 565 30.74 -14.10 25.14
N ASN A 566 29.95 -14.14 24.06
CA ASN A 566 30.38 -14.39 22.66
C ASN A 566 29.24 -14.09 21.67
N TRP A 567 29.57 -13.62 20.45
CA TRP A 567 28.63 -13.27 19.36
C TRP A 567 28.28 -14.45 18.45
#